data_AF-A0A1V5L3J6-F1
#
_entry.id   AF-A0A1V5L3J6-F1
#
_cell.length_a   1.000
_cell.length_b   1.000
_cell.length_c   1.000
_cell.angle_alpha   90.00
_cell.angle_beta   90.00
_cell.angle_gamma   90.00
#
_symmetry.space_group_name_H-M   'P 1'
#
loop_
_entity.id
_entity.type
_entity.pdbx_description
1 polymer ?
#
loop_
_entity_poly.entity_id
_entity_poly.type
_entity_poly.pdbx_seq_one_letter_code
_entity_poly.pdbx_strand_id
1 'polypeptide(L)'
;MLAALQILVYAGAVMVLFVFIIMLIDIPATETRKRDWGTLVAAILSVITLGGGLTFLFLAPEFRQVMPEITAAVSDGGGLAFSSQAVAYGSGLMGKYMLLVQVVGFLLLIAMIGVIVISKDLRPGAAAGKEPTTPPSN
;
A
#
# COMPACT_ATOMS: atom_id res chain seq x y z
N MET A 1 -7.51 16.79 6.59
CA MET A 1 -6.10 16.32 6.52
C MET A 1 -5.95 14.88 6.05
N LEU A 2 -6.74 13.93 6.58
CA LEU A 2 -6.60 12.53 6.17
C LEU A 2 -6.78 12.33 4.65
N ALA A 3 -7.76 13.02 4.04
CA ALA A 3 -7.92 13.04 2.58
C ALA A 3 -6.71 13.60 1.83
N ALA A 4 -6.02 14.62 2.36
CA ALA A 4 -4.81 15.16 1.75
C ALA A 4 -3.63 14.20 1.88
N LEU A 5 -3.47 13.51 3.02
CA LEU A 5 -2.46 12.45 3.18
C LEU A 5 -2.73 11.27 2.23
N GLN A 6 -4.01 10.92 2.02
CA GLN A 6 -4.40 9.88 1.05
C GLN A 6 -3.96 10.26 -0.36
N ILE A 7 -4.20 11.51 -0.78
CA ILE A 7 -3.78 11.95 -2.11
C ILE A 7 -2.25 12.01 -2.21
N LEU A 8 -1.57 12.61 -1.23
CA LEU A 8 -0.13 12.82 -1.30
C LEU A 8 0.67 11.51 -1.22
N VAL A 9 0.37 10.66 -0.25
CA VAL A 9 1.18 9.46 0.04
C VAL A 9 0.68 8.27 -0.77
N TYR A 10 -0.62 7.97 -0.69
CA TYR A 10 -1.16 6.79 -1.34
C TYR A 10 -1.27 6.99 -2.85
N ALA A 11 -2.01 8.00 -3.30
CA ALA A 11 -2.14 8.24 -4.73
C ALA A 11 -0.84 8.79 -5.35
N GLY A 12 -0.11 9.66 -4.64
CA GLY A 12 1.05 10.36 -5.18
C GLY A 12 2.35 9.56 -5.19
N ALA A 13 2.65 8.78 -4.15
CA ALA A 13 3.90 8.02 -4.08
C ALA A 13 3.68 6.54 -4.41
N VAL A 14 2.74 5.88 -3.72
CA VAL A 14 2.56 4.43 -3.82
C VAL A 14 1.95 4.02 -5.16
N MET A 15 0.80 4.61 -5.54
CA MET A 15 0.15 4.26 -6.81
C MET A 15 1.01 4.61 -8.02
N VAL A 16 1.72 5.75 -7.99
CA VAL A 16 2.63 6.14 -9.09
C VAL A 16 3.79 5.14 -9.23
N LEU A 17 4.38 4.66 -8.13
CA LEU A 17 5.39 3.60 -8.18
C LEU A 17 4.84 2.31 -8.81
N PHE A 18 3.62 1.90 -8.44
CA PHE A 18 2.99 0.72 -9.04
C PHE A 18 2.74 0.90 -10.54
N VAL A 19 2.20 2.05 -10.96
CA VAL A 19 1.98 2.36 -12.39
C VAL A 19 3.30 2.34 -13.17
N PHE A 20 4.36 2.88 -12.58
CA PHE A 20 5.69 2.83 -13.17
C PHE A 20 6.19 1.38 -13.34
N ILE A 21 6.04 0.54 -12.31
CA ILE A 21 6.45 -0.87 -12.35
C ILE A 21 5.66 -1.64 -13.42
N ILE A 22 4.33 -1.55 -13.45
CA ILE A 22 3.51 -2.27 -14.44
C ILE A 22 3.73 -1.76 -15.86
N MET A 23 4.20 -0.52 -16.04
CA MET A 23 4.56 0.01 -17.35
C MET A 23 5.92 -0.52 -17.82
N LEU A 24 6.87 -0.74 -16.89
CA LEU A 24 8.14 -1.37 -17.20
C LEU A 24 8.02 -2.88 -17.45
N ILE A 25 7.04 -3.53 -16.82
CA ILE A 25 6.73 -4.93 -17.06
C ILE A 25 5.87 -5.00 -18.31
N ASP A 26 6.38 -5.61 -19.38
CA ASP A 26 5.57 -5.96 -20.54
C ASP A 26 4.69 -7.16 -20.17
N ILE A 27 3.49 -6.87 -19.65
CA ILE A 27 2.50 -7.90 -19.31
C ILE A 27 1.79 -8.28 -20.61
N PRO A 28 2.04 -9.47 -21.19
CA PRO A 28 1.31 -9.89 -22.37
C PRO A 28 -0.17 -9.90 -22.01
N ALA A 29 -1.00 -9.21 -22.82
CA ALA A 29 -2.43 -9.18 -22.65
C ALA A 29 -2.95 -10.63 -22.70
N THR A 30 -3.12 -11.24 -21.54
CA THR A 30 -3.65 -12.59 -21.46
C THR A 30 -5.03 -12.58 -22.10
N GLU A 31 -5.14 -13.37 -23.16
CA GLU A 31 -6.37 -13.66 -23.91
C GLU A 31 -7.55 -13.66 -22.93
N THR A 32 -8.53 -12.78 -23.18
CA THR A 32 -9.72 -12.60 -22.34
C THR A 32 -10.25 -13.95 -21.90
N ARG A 33 -9.98 -14.33 -20.64
CA ARG A 33 -10.38 -15.62 -20.09
C ARG A 33 -11.88 -15.74 -20.33
N LYS A 34 -12.29 -16.73 -21.13
CA LYS A 34 -13.70 -17.05 -21.35
C LYS A 34 -14.35 -17.03 -19.98
N ARG A 35 -15.35 -16.16 -19.83
CA ARG A 35 -16.04 -15.92 -18.57
C ARG A 35 -16.88 -17.15 -18.27
N ASP A 36 -16.23 -18.15 -17.70
CA ASP A 36 -16.85 -19.41 -17.33
C ASP A 36 -17.99 -19.10 -16.35
N TRP A 37 -19.10 -19.83 -16.49
CA TRP A 37 -20.26 -19.70 -15.61
C TRP A 37 -19.87 -19.83 -14.13
N GLY A 38 -18.84 -20.63 -13.80
CA GLY A 38 -18.29 -20.72 -12.46
C GLY A 38 -17.70 -19.40 -11.92
N THR A 39 -17.08 -18.58 -12.78
CA THR A 39 -16.54 -17.26 -12.40
C THR A 39 -17.68 -16.27 -12.12
N LEU A 40 -18.76 -16.33 -12.90
CA LEU A 40 -19.96 -15.52 -12.68
C LEU A 40 -20.65 -15.88 -11.36
N VAL A 41 -20.83 -17.18 -11.09
CA VAL A 41 -21.43 -17.64 -9.84
C VAL A 41 -20.56 -17.27 -8.64
N ALA A 42 -19.23 -17.42 -8.75
CA ALA A 42 -18.29 -17.01 -7.70
C ALA A 42 -18.32 -15.49 -7.45
N ALA A 43 -18.41 -14.67 -8.50
CA ALA A 43 -18.54 -13.22 -8.37
C ALA A 43 -19.86 -12.81 -7.72
N ILE A 44 -20.97 -13.48 -8.05
CA ILE A 44 -22.27 -13.20 -7.43
C ILE A 44 -22.27 -13.62 -5.96
N LEU A 45 -21.74 -14.81 -5.64
CA LEU A 45 -21.62 -15.28 -4.26
C LEU A 45 -20.71 -14.37 -3.43
N SER A 46 -19.61 -13.86 -3.98
CA SER A 46 -18.73 -12.95 -3.26
C SER A 46 -19.40 -11.62 -2.96
N VAL A 47 -20.15 -11.07 -3.92
CA VAL A 47 -20.92 -9.83 -3.71
C VAL A 47 -22.05 -10.04 -2.70
N ILE A 48 -22.78 -11.15 -2.76
CA ILE A 48 -23.85 -11.45 -1.79
C ILE A 48 -23.27 -11.70 -0.40
N THR A 49 -22.16 -12.41 -0.29
CA THR A 49 -21.56 -12.73 1.01
C THR A 49 -20.92 -11.50 1.63
N LEU A 50 -20.13 -10.73 0.87
CA LEU A 50 -19.52 -9.50 1.37
C LEU A 50 -20.57 -8.42 1.59
N GLY A 51 -21.46 -8.20 0.62
CA GLY A 51 -22.52 -7.20 0.73
C GLY A 51 -23.54 -7.54 1.81
N GLY A 52 -23.99 -8.79 1.88
CA GLY A 52 -24.88 -9.27 2.91
C GLY A 52 -24.24 -9.25 4.30
N GLY A 53 -22.97 -9.66 4.41
CA GLY A 53 -22.19 -9.59 5.63
C GLY A 53 -21.99 -8.14 6.13
N LEU A 54 -21.67 -7.21 5.23
CA LEU A 54 -21.57 -5.78 5.58
C LEU A 54 -22.91 -5.22 6.02
N THR A 55 -23.98 -5.52 5.27
CA THR A 55 -25.32 -5.02 5.58
C THR A 55 -25.80 -5.56 6.93
N PHE A 56 -25.58 -6.85 7.20
CA PHE A 56 -25.88 -7.47 8.49
C PHE A 56 -25.07 -6.84 9.62
N LEU A 57 -23.78 -6.60 9.40
CA LEU A 57 -22.91 -5.95 10.40
C LEU A 57 -23.38 -4.51 10.71
N PHE A 58 -23.80 -3.74 9.70
CA PHE A 58 -24.31 -2.38 9.88
C PHE A 58 -25.75 -2.32 10.44
N LEU A 59 -26.56 -3.37 10.25
CA LEU A 59 -27.90 -3.47 10.83
C LEU A 59 -27.88 -4.04 12.25
N ALA A 60 -26.81 -4.71 12.66
CA ALA A 60 -26.67 -5.27 13.99
C ALA A 60 -26.76 -4.15 15.04
N PRO A 61 -27.65 -4.28 16.04
CA PRO A 61 -27.90 -3.21 17.03
C PRO A 61 -26.67 -2.88 17.87
N GLU A 62 -25.78 -3.86 18.08
CA GLU A 62 -24.47 -3.72 18.72
C GLU A 62 -23.57 -2.69 17.97
N PHE A 63 -23.66 -2.61 16.64
CA PHE A 63 -22.83 -1.73 15.82
C PHE A 63 -23.40 -0.31 15.72
N ARG A 64 -24.72 -0.16 15.83
CA ARG A 64 -25.40 1.15 15.82
C ARG A 64 -25.07 2.02 17.03
N GLN A 65 -24.74 1.43 18.18
CA GLN A 65 -24.34 2.18 19.38
C GLN A 65 -22.90 2.74 19.29
N VAL A 66 -22.09 2.23 18.35
CA VAL A 66 -20.68 2.65 18.15
C VAL A 66 -20.56 3.76 17.09
N MET A 67 -21.66 4.16 16.44
CA MET A 67 -21.69 5.29 15.52
C MET A 67 -22.21 6.54 16.23
N PRO A 68 -21.36 7.38 16.86
CA PRO A 68 -21.73 8.75 17.12
C PRO A 68 -21.91 9.42 15.76
N GLU A 69 -23.17 9.64 15.42
CA GLU A 69 -23.71 10.61 14.47
C GLU A 69 -22.65 11.34 13.62
N ILE A 70 -22.40 10.82 12.41
CA ILE A 70 -21.51 11.40 11.38
C ILE A 70 -22.04 12.76 10.86
N THR A 71 -23.13 13.27 11.41
CA THR A 71 -23.79 14.50 10.96
C THR A 71 -23.13 15.79 11.47
N ALA A 72 -22.21 15.73 12.44
CA ALA A 72 -21.63 16.94 13.05
C ALA A 72 -20.43 17.56 12.29
N ALA A 73 -19.90 16.91 11.26
CA ALA A 73 -18.59 17.29 10.67
C ALA A 73 -18.66 18.25 9.46
N VAL A 74 -19.84 18.79 9.10
CA VAL A 74 -19.98 19.65 7.90
C VAL A 74 -19.93 21.15 8.23
N SER A 75 -19.79 21.54 9.49
CA SER A 75 -19.71 22.95 9.88
C SER A 75 -18.36 23.29 10.52
N ASP A 76 -17.33 23.47 9.69
CA ASP A 76 -16.41 24.60 9.94
C ASP A 76 -15.61 24.96 8.67
N GLY A 77 -16.08 26.01 7.99
CA GLY A 77 -15.43 26.63 6.84
C GLY A 77 -14.29 27.56 7.26
N GLY A 78 -13.32 27.07 8.03
CA GLY A 78 -12.19 27.86 8.53
C GLY A 78 -10.92 27.64 7.72
N GLY A 79 -10.60 28.55 6.78
CA GLY A 79 -9.42 28.53 5.90
C GLY A 79 -8.03 28.60 6.56
N LEU A 80 -7.91 28.35 7.86
CA LEU A 80 -6.66 28.30 8.63
C LEU A 80 -6.52 27.02 9.49
N ALA A 81 -7.50 26.11 9.44
CA ALA A 81 -7.52 24.88 10.25
C ALA A 81 -6.45 23.85 9.83
N PHE A 82 -5.82 24.02 8.66
CA PHE A 82 -4.89 23.03 8.11
C PHE A 82 -3.51 23.02 8.80
N SER A 83 -3.08 24.11 9.43
CA SER A 83 -1.83 24.12 10.19
C SER A 83 -2.07 23.67 11.63
N SER A 84 -3.13 24.15 12.27
CA SER A 84 -3.41 23.89 13.69
C SER A 84 -3.69 22.42 13.98
N GLN A 85 -4.48 21.76 13.14
CA GLN A 85 -4.82 20.35 13.34
C GLN A 85 -3.64 19.42 13.00
N ALA A 86 -2.76 19.80 12.06
CA ALA A 86 -1.54 19.04 11.75
C ALA A 86 -0.54 19.12 12.90
N VAL A 87 -0.39 20.30 13.50
CA VAL A 87 0.43 20.51 14.70
C VAL A 87 -0.12 19.72 15.89
N ALA A 88 -1.44 19.69 16.08
CA ALA A 88 -2.08 18.90 17.14
C ALA A 88 -1.87 17.38 16.97
N TYR A 89 -1.99 16.86 15.75
CA TYR A 89 -1.68 15.45 15.48
C TYR A 89 -0.18 15.16 15.62
N GLY A 90 0.68 16.07 15.17
CA GLY A 90 2.14 15.97 15.28
C GLY A 90 2.62 15.95 16.73
N SER A 91 2.06 16.80 17.60
CA SER A 91 2.39 16.81 19.03
C SER A 91 1.94 15.54 19.74
N GLY A 92 0.79 14.97 19.36
CA GLY A 92 0.35 13.65 19.84
C GLY A 92 1.27 12.52 19.38
N LEU A 93 1.72 12.55 18.12
CA LEU A 93 2.63 11.56 17.54
C LEU A 93 4.01 11.58 18.24
N MET A 94 4.56 12.78 18.45
CA MET A 94 5.89 12.97 19.05
C MET A 94 5.89 12.94 20.57
N GLY A 95 4.72 13.10 21.22
CA GLY A 95 4.58 12.96 22.66
C GLY A 95 4.23 11.52 23.06
N LYS A 96 2.96 11.15 22.87
CA LYS A 96 2.41 9.88 23.37
C LYS A 96 2.84 8.67 22.53
N TYR A 97 3.02 8.86 21.22
CA TYR A 97 3.29 7.77 20.28
C TYR A 97 4.73 7.79 19.73
N MET A 98 5.67 8.41 20.44
CA MET A 98 7.05 8.57 19.97
C MET A 98 7.72 7.23 19.61
N LEU A 99 7.48 6.21 20.43
CA LEU A 99 7.98 4.86 20.16
C LEU A 99 7.42 4.27 18.86
N LEU A 100 6.14 4.49 18.56
CA LEU A 100 5.52 4.00 17.32
C LEU A 100 6.15 4.69 16.10
N VAL A 101 6.41 5.99 16.18
CA VAL A 101 7.10 6.74 15.10
C VAL A 101 8.49 6.16 14.86
N GLN A 102 9.23 5.86 15.93
CA GLN A 102 10.55 5.27 15.83
C GLN A 102 10.52 3.86 15.21
N VAL A 103 9.55 3.02 15.60
CA VAL A 103 9.36 1.69 15.01
C VAL A 103 9.02 1.78 13.52
N VAL A 104 8.15 2.71 13.12
CA VAL A 104 7.85 2.95 11.70
C VAL A 104 9.10 3.44 10.96
N GLY A 105 9.93 4.28 11.58
CA GLY A 105 11.22 4.68 11.02
C GLY A 105 12.15 3.49 10.74
N PHE A 106 12.28 2.57 11.71
CA PHE A 106 13.02 1.33 11.50
C PHE A 106 12.37 0.43 10.44
N LEU A 107 11.04 0.37 10.38
CA LEU A 107 10.32 -0.39 9.35
C LEU A 107 10.63 0.13 7.94
N LEU A 108 10.68 1.46 7.76
CA LEU A 108 11.08 2.08 6.49
C LEU A 108 12.55 1.81 6.15
N LEU A 109 13.44 1.85 7.15
CA LEU A 109 14.86 1.50 6.96
C LEU A 109 15.01 0.04 6.52
N ILE A 110 14.33 -0.88 7.19
CA ILE A 110 14.33 -2.32 6.85
C ILE A 110 13.76 -2.52 5.44
N ALA A 111 12.69 -1.81 5.07
CA ALA A 111 12.12 -1.88 3.73
C ALA A 111 13.13 -1.44 2.66
N MET A 112 13.87 -0.34 2.88
CA MET A 112 14.93 0.12 1.97
C MET A 112 16.02 -0.94 1.82
N ILE A 113 16.52 -1.50 2.93
CA ILE A 113 17.53 -2.57 2.92
C ILE A 113 16.99 -3.80 2.16
N GLY A 114 15.74 -4.19 2.42
CA GLY A 114 15.07 -5.31 1.75
C GLY A 114 15.06 -5.14 0.23
N VAL A 115 14.67 -3.96 -0.26
CA VAL A 115 14.69 -3.65 -1.70
C VAL A 115 16.10 -3.72 -2.28
N ILE A 116 17.11 -3.19 -1.57
CA ILE A 116 18.52 -3.23 -2.04
C ILE A 116 19.03 -4.66 -2.15
N VAL A 117 18.81 -5.49 -1.12
CA VAL A 117 19.29 -6.88 -1.10
C VAL A 117 18.65 -7.68 -2.23
N ILE A 118 17.33 -7.57 -2.41
CA ILE A 118 16.59 -8.24 -3.49
C ILE A 118 17.09 -7.77 -4.86
N SER A 119 17.37 -6.47 -5.03
CA SER A 119 17.83 -5.92 -6.30
C SER A 119 19.25 -6.37 -6.67
N LYS A 120 20.08 -6.77 -5.70
CA LYS A 120 21.48 -7.15 -5.94
C LYS A 120 21.63 -8.56 -6.52
N ASP A 121 20.74 -9.49 -6.16
CA ASP A 121 20.77 -10.88 -6.67
C ASP A 121 20.40 -10.99 -8.16
N LEU A 122 19.84 -9.93 -8.75
CA LEU A 122 19.49 -9.87 -10.18
C LEU A 122 20.71 -9.63 -11.11
N ARG A 123 21.95 -9.71 -10.60
CA ARG A 123 23.20 -9.64 -11.39
C ARG A 123 23.96 -10.98 -11.44
N PRO A 124 23.48 -11.99 -12.19
CA PRO A 124 24.31 -13.15 -12.54
C PRO A 124 25.24 -12.75 -13.71
N GLY A 125 26.53 -12.52 -13.43
CA GLY A 125 27.50 -12.31 -14.52
C GLY A 125 28.90 -11.75 -14.19
N ALA A 126 29.21 -11.37 -12.95
CA ALA A 126 30.50 -10.72 -12.65
C ALA A 126 31.64 -11.66 -12.19
N ALA A 127 31.44 -12.98 -12.14
CA ALA A 127 32.40 -13.91 -11.54
C ALA A 127 32.65 -15.22 -12.32
N ALA A 128 32.61 -15.20 -13.65
CA ALA A 128 32.91 -16.37 -14.47
C ALA A 128 33.84 -16.03 -15.65
N GLY A 129 35.01 -15.44 -15.37
CA GLY A 129 35.89 -15.02 -16.44
C GLY A 129 37.30 -14.69 -16.00
N LYS A 130 37.95 -15.55 -15.20
CA LYS A 130 39.41 -15.61 -15.04
C LYS A 130 39.86 -17.02 -14.68
N GLU A 131 39.75 -17.97 -15.62
CA GLU A 131 40.58 -19.17 -15.56
C GLU A 131 41.97 -18.87 -16.15
N PRO A 132 43.03 -19.52 -15.64
CA PRO A 132 44.41 -19.16 -15.93
C PRO A 132 44.81 -19.72 -17.30
N THR A 133 45.15 -18.84 -18.24
CA THR A 133 45.79 -19.24 -19.49
C THR A 133 47.20 -19.76 -19.20
N THR A 134 47.36 -21.09 -19.11
CA THR A 134 48.66 -21.77 -19.14
C THR A 134 49.31 -21.55 -20.51
N PRO A 135 50.59 -21.13 -20.59
CA PRO A 135 51.27 -20.96 -21.88
C PRO A 135 51.62 -22.32 -22.51
N PRO A 136 51.53 -22.48 -23.84
CA PRO A 136 51.92 -23.72 -24.50
C PRO A 136 53.44 -23.94 -24.43
N SER A 137 53.81 -25.13 -23.99
CA SER A 137 55.14 -25.72 -24.05
C SER A 137 55.49 -26.11 -25.50
N ASN A 138 56.68 -25.66 -25.95
CA ASN A 138 57.55 -26.14 -27.05
C ASN A 138 56.94 -26.90 -28.24
#